data_AF-A0A9D0I6A9-F1
#
_entry.id   AF-A0A9D0I6A9-F1
#
_cell.length_a   1.000
_cell.length_b   1.000
_cell.length_c   1.000
_cell.angle_alpha   90.00
_cell.angle_beta   90.00
_cell.angle_gamma   90.00
#
_symmetry.space_group_name_H-M   'P 1'
#
loop_
_entity.id
_entity.type
_entity.pdbx_description
1 polymer ?
#
loop_
_entity_poly.entity_id
_entity_poly.type
_entity_poly.pdbx_seq_one_letter_code
_entity_poly.pdbx_strand_id
1 'polypeptide(L)'
;LFYMAIVDAWYMMMELLHYASPGLDAAARAALRSQTVAHTVEIVDGFLLATFMLIFGMGLYELFVSRIDQAMATETASRVLAIHSLDDLKTRLAKVVLMILVVRFFEYALGMNFETPFDLLQFGGGIALVGLALYLAHLSDEKAH
;
A
#
# COMPACT_ATOMS: atom_id res chain seq x y z
N LEU A 1 7.80 9.17 -6.24
CA LEU A 1 6.90 8.51 -5.27
C LEU A 1 7.01 9.12 -3.88
N PHE A 2 8.16 9.04 -3.18
CA PHE A 2 8.33 9.72 -1.88
C PHE A 2 7.94 11.20 -1.91
N TYR A 3 8.41 11.94 -2.92
CA TYR A 3 8.04 13.35 -3.09
C TYR A 3 6.52 13.55 -3.22
N MET A 4 5.85 12.75 -4.07
CA MET A 4 4.39 12.83 -4.26
C MET A 4 3.65 12.54 -2.96
N ALA A 5 3.97 11.43 -2.28
CA ALA A 5 3.34 11.07 -1.01
C ALA A 5 3.53 12.14 0.09
N ILE A 6 4.69 12.80 0.13
CA ILE A 6 4.94 13.92 1.05
C ILE A 6 4.07 15.13 0.71
N VAL A 7 3.97 15.47 -0.57
CA VAL A 7 3.13 16.58 -1.04
C VAL A 7 1.64 16.30 -0.75
N ASP A 8 1.17 15.09 -1.00
CA ASP A 8 -0.20 14.67 -0.74
C ASP A 8 -0.52 14.69 0.77
N ALA A 9 0.41 14.21 1.60
CA ALA A 9 0.31 14.29 3.06
C ALA A 9 0.23 15.72 3.58
N TRP A 10 0.98 16.63 2.96
CA TRP A 10 0.95 18.05 3.30
C TRP A 10 -0.41 18.67 2.96
N TYR A 11 -0.95 18.41 1.78
CA TYR A 11 -2.29 18.88 1.40
C TYR A 11 -3.39 18.32 2.30
N MET A 12 -3.33 17.03 2.64
CA MET A 12 -4.28 16.40 3.57
C MET A 12 -4.25 17.07 4.95
N MET A 13 -3.06 17.41 5.47
CA MET A 13 -2.96 18.16 6.74
C MET A 13 -3.65 19.53 6.67
N MET A 14 -3.55 20.23 5.54
CA MET A 14 -4.24 21.51 5.35
C MET A 14 -5.76 21.35 5.32
N GLU A 15 -6.26 20.27 4.72
CA GLU A 15 -7.69 19.96 4.65
C GLU A 15 -8.26 19.57 6.02
N LEU A 16 -7.49 18.84 6.84
CA LEU A 16 -7.84 18.52 8.23
C LEU A 16 -8.01 19.76 9.11
N LEU A 17 -7.27 20.84 8.87
CA LEU A 17 -7.44 22.10 9.60
C LEU A 17 -8.82 22.73 9.36
N HIS A 18 -9.43 22.48 8.18
CA HIS A 18 -10.77 22.98 7.85
C HIS A 18 -11.89 22.17 8.52
N TYR A 19 -11.62 20.92 8.93
CA TYR A 19 -12.57 20.05 9.63
C TYR A 19 -13.02 20.61 10.99
N ALA A 20 -12.17 21.40 11.65
CA ALA A 20 -12.47 22.05 12.93
C ALA A 20 -13.30 23.34 12.79
N SER A 21 -13.66 23.76 11.57
CA SER A 21 -14.41 25.00 11.37
C SER A 21 -15.85 24.87 11.90
N PRO A 22 -16.32 25.82 12.74
CA PRO A 22 -17.64 25.75 13.37
C PRO A 22 -18.82 25.98 12.41
N GLY A 23 -18.56 26.29 11.13
CA GLY A 23 -19.58 26.49 10.09
C GLY A 23 -19.96 25.23 9.29
N LEU A 24 -19.35 24.07 9.58
CA LEU A 24 -19.61 22.83 8.85
C LEU A 24 -20.87 22.10 9.34
N ASP A 25 -21.82 21.91 8.42
CA ASP A 25 -22.97 21.03 8.59
C ASP A 25 -22.54 19.58 8.85
N ALA A 26 -23.40 18.80 9.51
CA ALA A 26 -23.14 17.42 9.89
C ALA A 26 -22.89 16.52 8.66
N ALA A 27 -23.60 16.76 7.55
CA ALA A 27 -23.42 16.02 6.31
C ALA A 27 -22.06 16.31 5.66
N ALA A 28 -21.66 17.59 5.61
CA ALA A 28 -20.35 17.99 5.09
C ALA A 28 -19.19 17.40 5.91
N ARG A 29 -19.38 17.31 7.23
CA ARG A 29 -18.39 16.70 8.14
C ARG A 29 -18.27 15.19 7.95
N ALA A 30 -19.34 14.49 7.60
CA ALA A 30 -19.31 13.08 7.27
C ALA A 30 -18.58 12.82 5.93
N ALA A 31 -18.85 13.63 4.91
CA ALA A 31 -18.19 13.55 3.62
C ALA A 31 -16.67 13.80 3.73
N LEU A 32 -16.26 14.87 4.41
CA LEU A 32 -14.84 15.18 4.66
C LEU A 32 -14.12 14.04 5.40
N ARG A 33 -14.80 13.39 6.35
CA ARG A 33 -14.23 12.24 7.07
C ARG A 33 -13.98 11.06 6.13
N SER A 34 -14.96 10.74 5.27
CA SER A 34 -14.82 9.65 4.30
C SER A 34 -13.66 9.92 3.34
N GLN A 35 -13.59 11.14 2.80
CA GLN A 35 -12.50 11.58 1.93
C GLN A 35 -11.15 11.52 2.65
N THR A 36 -11.07 12.02 3.89
CA THR A 36 -9.82 11.97 4.69
C THR A 36 -9.33 10.54 4.89
N VAL A 37 -10.24 9.59 5.16
CA VAL A 37 -9.88 8.17 5.31
C VAL A 37 -9.34 7.61 4.00
N ALA A 38 -9.98 7.89 2.87
CA ALA A 38 -9.51 7.45 1.55
C ALA A 38 -8.12 8.02 1.22
N HIS A 39 -7.92 9.34 1.37
CA HIS A 39 -6.63 10.00 1.14
C HIS A 39 -5.52 9.47 2.07
N THR A 40 -5.86 9.17 3.33
CA THR A 40 -4.89 8.60 4.28
C THR A 40 -4.39 7.24 3.80
N VAL A 41 -5.30 6.38 3.35
CA VAL A 41 -4.97 5.04 2.82
C VAL A 41 -4.08 5.16 1.57
N GLU A 42 -4.37 6.12 0.68
CA GLU A 42 -3.56 6.39 -0.51
C GLU A 42 -2.13 6.85 -0.15
N ILE A 43 -1.99 7.79 0.78
CA ILE A 43 -0.67 8.30 1.20
C ILE A 43 0.18 7.16 1.78
N VAL A 44 -0.42 6.30 2.62
CA VAL A 44 0.27 5.16 3.22
C VAL A 44 0.75 4.19 2.14
N ASP A 45 -0.09 3.84 1.16
CA ASP A 45 0.30 3.00 0.03
C ASP A 45 1.43 3.63 -0.81
N GLY A 46 1.35 4.94 -1.05
CA GLY A 46 2.40 5.70 -1.73
C GLY A 46 3.77 5.57 -1.06
N PHE A 47 3.82 5.62 0.28
CA PHE A 47 5.06 5.39 1.03
C PHE A 47 5.54 3.93 0.99
N LEU A 48 4.62 2.97 1.03
CA LEU A 48 4.93 1.54 0.93
C LEU A 48 5.55 1.22 -0.44
N LEU A 49 4.94 1.68 -1.53
CA LEU A 49 5.48 1.51 -2.87
C LEU A 49 6.83 2.22 -3.03
N ALA A 50 6.98 3.44 -2.50
CA ALA A 50 8.23 4.18 -2.58
C ALA A 50 9.38 3.45 -1.85
N THR A 51 9.11 2.94 -0.64
CA THR A 51 10.06 2.15 0.15
C THR A 51 10.39 0.84 -0.55
N PHE A 52 9.39 0.19 -1.12
CA PHE A 52 9.58 -1.04 -1.86
C PHE A 52 10.47 -0.85 -3.10
N MET A 53 10.27 0.22 -3.88
CA MET A 53 11.16 0.57 -4.99
C MET A 53 12.61 0.83 -4.54
N LEU A 54 12.80 1.39 -3.34
CA LEU A 54 14.11 1.59 -2.74
C LEU A 54 14.77 0.24 -2.40
N ILE A 55 14.05 -0.66 -1.71
CA ILE A 55 14.55 -2.01 -1.38
C ILE A 55 14.86 -2.80 -2.65
N PHE A 56 14.00 -2.72 -3.66
CA PHE A 56 14.19 -3.37 -4.95
C PHE A 56 15.43 -2.83 -5.67
N GLY A 57 15.62 -1.51 -5.70
CA GLY A 57 16.81 -0.87 -6.25
C GLY A 57 18.10 -1.29 -5.54
N MET A 58 18.09 -1.38 -4.20
CA MET A 58 19.23 -1.88 -3.43
C MET A 58 19.51 -3.36 -3.71
N GLY A 59 18.48 -4.20 -3.79
CA GLY A 59 18.63 -5.62 -4.12
C GLY A 59 19.20 -5.85 -5.53
N LEU A 60 18.78 -5.05 -6.51
CA LEU A 60 19.38 -5.07 -7.85
C LEU A 60 20.83 -4.58 -7.84
N TYR A 61 21.15 -3.55 -7.07
CA TYR A 61 22.52 -3.06 -6.90
C TYR A 61 23.44 -4.13 -6.33
N GLU A 62 23.00 -4.85 -5.30
CA GLU A 62 23.76 -5.93 -4.69
C GLU A 62 24.01 -7.10 -5.65
N LEU A 63 23.02 -7.43 -6.48
CA LEU A 63 23.14 -8.53 -7.44
C LEU A 63 24.03 -8.19 -8.63
N PHE A 64 23.94 -6.96 -9.17
CA PHE A 64 24.58 -6.60 -10.44
C PHE A 64 25.84 -5.75 -10.31
N VAL A 65 26.05 -5.02 -9.21
CA VAL A 65 27.17 -4.08 -9.06
C VAL A 65 28.19 -4.60 -8.04
N SER A 66 27.81 -4.65 -6.77
CA SER A 66 28.71 -5.07 -5.70
C SER A 66 27.93 -5.36 -4.43
N ARG A 67 28.43 -6.32 -3.64
CA ARG A 67 27.95 -6.51 -2.27
C ARG A 67 28.23 -5.24 -1.47
N ILE A 68 27.28 -4.86 -0.63
CA ILE A 68 27.40 -3.69 0.25
C ILE A 68 28.14 -4.14 1.51
N ASP A 69 29.48 -4.01 1.54
CA ASP A 69 30.32 -4.50 2.64
C ASP A 69 29.95 -3.90 4.03
N GLN A 70 29.39 -2.68 4.06
CA GLN A 70 28.90 -2.04 5.29
C GLN A 70 27.66 -2.73 5.89
N ALA A 71 26.93 -3.54 5.12
CA ALA A 71 25.78 -4.31 5.61
C ALA A 71 26.18 -5.62 6.31
N MET A 72 27.44 -6.06 6.19
CA MET A 72 27.98 -7.22 6.90
C MET A 72 28.56 -6.91 8.29
N ALA A 73 28.74 -5.63 8.64
CA ALA A 73 29.33 -5.23 9.93
C ALA A 73 28.41 -5.45 11.14
N THR A 74 27.11 -5.69 10.91
CA THR A 74 26.10 -5.90 11.96
C THR A 74 25.17 -7.03 11.54
N GLU A 75 25.03 -8.08 12.36
CA GLU A 75 24.21 -9.28 12.05
C GLU A 75 22.76 -8.96 11.64
N THR A 76 22.22 -7.83 12.11
CA THR A 76 20.85 -7.39 11.82
C THR A 76 20.65 -6.90 10.37
N ALA A 77 21.68 -6.32 9.74
CA ALA A 77 21.62 -5.80 8.38
C ALA A 77 21.75 -6.93 7.33
N SER A 78 22.57 -7.94 7.62
CA SER A 78 22.72 -9.15 6.79
C SER A 78 21.39 -9.87 6.56
N ARG A 79 20.52 -9.99 7.58
CA ARG A 79 19.25 -10.73 7.45
C ARG A 79 18.16 -9.96 6.67
N VAL A 80 18.26 -8.64 6.57
CA VAL A 80 17.30 -7.78 5.84
C VAL A 80 17.73 -7.56 4.39
N LEU A 81 19.04 -7.57 4.10
CA LEU A 81 19.61 -7.26 2.79
C LEU A 81 20.09 -8.49 2.01
N ALA A 82 20.30 -9.65 2.62
CA ALA A 82 20.81 -10.83 1.92
C ALA A 82 19.76 -11.51 1.02
N ILE A 83 19.39 -10.86 -0.08
CA ILE A 83 18.57 -11.42 -1.14
C ILE A 83 19.48 -12.32 -1.98
N HIS A 84 19.36 -13.64 -1.79
CA HIS A 84 20.25 -14.63 -2.40
C HIS A 84 19.92 -14.94 -3.87
N SER A 85 18.86 -14.36 -4.46
CA SER A 85 18.50 -14.58 -5.85
C SER A 85 17.49 -13.57 -6.42
N LEU A 86 17.41 -13.46 -7.75
CA LEU A 86 16.33 -12.73 -8.44
C LEU A 86 14.94 -13.32 -8.19
N ASP A 87 14.85 -14.62 -7.90
CA ASP A 87 13.57 -15.28 -7.62
C ASP A 87 13.01 -14.85 -6.27
N ASP A 88 13.85 -14.70 -5.25
CA ASP A 88 13.43 -14.16 -3.95
C ASP A 88 12.94 -12.72 -4.09
N LEU A 89 13.61 -11.93 -4.93
CA LEU A 89 13.22 -10.55 -5.22
C LEU A 89 11.87 -10.50 -5.96
N LYS A 90 11.66 -11.38 -6.94
CA LYS A 90 10.40 -11.50 -7.69
C LYS A 90 9.24 -11.96 -6.81
N THR A 91 9.45 -12.91 -5.91
CA THR A 91 8.42 -13.39 -4.97
C THR A 91 8.02 -12.27 -4.00
N ARG A 92 9.00 -11.54 -3.46
CA ARG A 92 8.73 -10.38 -2.59
C ARG A 92 8.02 -9.25 -3.34
N LEU A 93 8.41 -9.00 -4.60
CA LEU A 93 7.74 -8.04 -5.49
C LEU A 93 6.27 -8.41 -5.70
N ALA A 94 5.97 -9.65 -6.05
CA ALA A 94 4.61 -10.11 -6.31
C ALA A 94 3.70 -9.89 -5.09
N LYS A 95 4.22 -10.14 -3.87
CA LYS A 95 3.49 -9.93 -2.62
C LYS A 95 3.19 -8.45 -2.35
N VAL A 96 4.12 -7.55 -2.64
CA VAL A 96 3.89 -6.11 -2.47
C VAL A 96 2.93 -5.56 -3.52
N VAL A 97 3.04 -5.99 -4.79
CA VAL A 97 2.09 -5.62 -5.84
C VAL A 97 0.67 -6.08 -5.49
N LEU A 98 0.53 -7.28 -4.94
CA LEU A 98 -0.77 -7.76 -4.44
C LEU A 98 -1.32 -6.83 -3.36
N MET A 99 -0.49 -6.39 -2.41
CA MET A 99 -0.91 -5.47 -1.35
C MET A 99 -1.36 -4.11 -1.91
N ILE A 100 -0.66 -3.57 -2.90
CA ILE A 100 -1.05 -2.32 -3.57
C ILE A 100 -2.40 -2.46 -4.27
N LEU A 101 -2.64 -3.58 -4.97
CA LEU A 101 -3.93 -3.84 -5.61
C LEU A 101 -5.08 -3.90 -4.60
N VAL A 102 -4.84 -4.49 -3.42
CA VAL A 102 -5.82 -4.52 -2.32
C VAL A 102 -6.13 -3.10 -1.84
N VAL A 103 -5.10 -2.27 -1.62
CA VAL A 103 -5.30 -0.88 -1.19
C VAL A 103 -6.04 -0.06 -2.25
N ARG A 104 -5.66 -0.18 -3.53
CA ARG A 104 -6.35 0.49 -4.64
C ARG A 104 -7.79 0.05 -4.80
N PHE A 105 -8.09 -1.22 -4.55
CA PHE A 105 -9.48 -1.70 -4.51
C PHE A 105 -10.27 -1.04 -3.37
N PHE A 106 -9.69 -0.94 -2.16
CA PHE A 106 -10.34 -0.25 -1.03
C PHE A 106 -10.56 1.24 -1.29
N GLU A 107 -9.60 1.93 -1.90
CA GLU A 107 -9.74 3.32 -2.32
C GLU A 107 -10.92 3.50 -3.27
N TYR A 108 -10.97 2.71 -4.34
CA TYR A 108 -12.07 2.74 -5.32
C TYR A 108 -13.42 2.38 -4.68
N ALA A 109 -13.43 1.42 -3.77
CA ALA A 109 -14.60 1.01 -3.01
C ALA A 109 -15.18 2.12 -2.13
N LEU A 110 -14.32 2.90 -1.45
CA LEU A 110 -14.75 4.01 -0.59
C LEU A 110 -15.31 5.19 -1.40
N GLY A 111 -14.91 5.33 -2.66
CA GLY A 111 -15.41 6.37 -3.58
C GLY A 111 -16.65 5.99 -4.36
N MET A 112 -17.14 4.75 -4.25
CA MET A 112 -18.27 4.26 -5.04
C MET A 112 -19.60 4.76 -4.48
N ASN A 113 -20.43 5.37 -5.34
CA ASN A 113 -21.81 5.71 -5.00
C ASN A 113 -22.71 4.48 -5.25
N PHE A 114 -23.44 4.06 -4.21
CA PHE A 114 -24.36 2.92 -4.29
C PHE A 114 -25.73 3.41 -4.76
N GLU A 115 -25.98 3.40 -6.07
CA GLU A 115 -27.27 3.81 -6.64
C GLU A 115 -28.22 2.63 -6.83
N THR A 116 -27.69 1.44 -7.13
CA THR A 116 -28.49 0.25 -7.39
C THR A 116 -28.16 -0.91 -6.44
N PRO A 117 -29.12 -1.83 -6.18
CA PRO A 117 -28.84 -3.06 -5.42
C PRO A 117 -27.77 -3.94 -6.07
N PHE A 118 -27.55 -3.80 -7.37
CA PHE A 118 -26.54 -4.54 -8.11
C PHE A 118 -25.13 -4.04 -7.79
N ASP A 119 -24.93 -2.73 -7.59
CA ASP A 119 -23.64 -2.14 -7.20
C ASP A 119 -23.19 -2.68 -5.84
N LEU A 120 -24.13 -2.86 -4.91
CA LEU A 120 -23.85 -3.43 -3.59
C LEU A 120 -23.43 -4.90 -3.68
N LEU A 121 -24.05 -5.67 -4.59
CA LEU A 121 -23.67 -7.06 -4.84
C LEU A 121 -22.29 -7.17 -5.50
N GLN A 122 -21.99 -6.30 -6.48
CA GLN A 122 -20.67 -6.22 -7.11
C GLN A 122 -19.58 -5.84 -6.10
N PHE A 123 -19.88 -4.89 -5.21
CA PHE A 123 -18.97 -4.49 -4.15
C PHE A 123 -18.69 -5.63 -3.17
N GLY A 124 -19.73 -6.31 -2.69
CA GLY A 124 -19.59 -7.50 -1.85
C GLY A 124 -18.83 -8.64 -2.53
N GLY A 125 -19.10 -8.86 -3.83
CA GLY A 125 -18.38 -9.82 -4.66
C GLY A 125 -16.90 -9.47 -4.81
N GLY A 126 -16.57 -8.19 -5.00
CA GLY A 126 -15.20 -7.69 -5.06
C GLY A 126 -14.45 -7.94 -3.74
N ILE A 127 -15.06 -7.65 -2.59
CA ILE A 127 -14.47 -7.95 -1.27
C ILE A 127 -14.22 -9.45 -1.13
N ALA A 128 -15.17 -10.30 -1.53
CA ALA A 128 -15.02 -11.75 -1.46
C ALA A 128 -13.85 -12.26 -2.34
N LEU A 129 -13.70 -11.71 -3.55
CA LEU A 129 -12.60 -12.04 -4.46
C LEU A 129 -11.24 -11.57 -3.93
N VAL A 130 -11.18 -10.38 -3.33
CA VAL A 130 -9.96 -9.89 -2.66
C VAL A 130 -9.59 -10.80 -1.49
N GLY A 131 -10.57 -11.19 -0.66
CA GLY A 131 -10.36 -12.14 0.42
C GLY A 131 -9.85 -13.50 -0.07
N LEU A 132 -10.42 -14.01 -1.16
CA LEU A 132 -9.98 -15.26 -1.80
C LEU A 132 -8.54 -15.13 -2.34
N ALA A 133 -8.21 -14.02 -3.00
CA ALA A 133 -6.87 -13.78 -3.53
C ALA A 133 -5.82 -13.75 -2.42
N LEU A 134 -6.12 -13.08 -1.30
CA LEU A 134 -5.24 -13.05 -0.12
C LEU A 134 -5.08 -14.44 0.50
N TYR A 135 -6.16 -15.21 0.60
CA TYR A 135 -6.11 -16.58 1.11
C TYR A 135 -5.23 -17.49 0.24
N LEU A 136 -5.41 -17.43 -1.08
CA LEU A 136 -4.61 -18.22 -2.02
C LEU A 136 -3.12 -17.83 -1.99
N ALA A 137 -2.83 -16.52 -1.90
CA ALA A 137 -1.46 -16.02 -1.78
C ALA A 137 -0.79 -16.49 -0.48
N HIS A 138 -1.54 -16.59 0.62
CA HIS A 138 -1.00 -17.13 1.87
C HIS A 138 -0.74 -18.64 1.78
N LEU A 139 -1.65 -19.38 1.16
CA LEU A 139 -1.49 -20.83 0.95
C LEU A 139 -0.28 -21.17 0.06
N SER A 140 0.06 -20.31 -0.91
CA SER A 140 1.28 -20.49 -1.71
C SER A 140 2.56 -20.27 -0.92
N ASP A 141 2.56 -19.36 0.05
CA ASP A 141 3.71 -19.13 0.95
C ASP A 141 3.92 -20.34 1.90
N GLU A 142 2.84 -20.97 2.39
CA GLU A 142 2.91 -22.12 3.30
C GLU A 142 3.47 -23.39 2.64
N LYS A 143 3.22 -23.58 1.33
CA LYS A 143 3.77 -24.72 0.56
C LYS A 143 5.23 -24.51 0.13
N ALA A 144 5.77 -23.31 0.27
CA ALA A 144 7.12 -22.96 -0.13
C ALA A 144 8.16 -23.08 1.02
N HIS A 145 7.70 -23.43 2.23
CA HIS A 145 8.53 -23.77 3.40
C HIS A 145 8.45 -25.27 3.71
#